data_AF-A0A251XP34-F1
#
_entry.id   AF-A0A251XP34-F1
#
_cell.length_a   1.000
_cell.length_b   1.000
_cell.length_c   1.000
_cell.angle_alpha   90.00
_cell.angle_beta   90.00
_cell.angle_gamma   90.00
#
_symmetry.space_group_name_H-M   'P 1'
#
loop_
_entity.id
_entity.type
_entity.pdbx_description
1 polymer ?
#
loop_
_entity_poly.entity_id
_entity_poly.type
_entity_poly.pdbx_seq_one_letter_code
_entity_poly.pdbx_strand_id
1 'polypeptide(L)'
;MRTVAAHPVAYGQCRRFLERELPTHGHVPASSNVAAALSLLDGGIADAAIAPPQITESQPLEAVARGIGDNPNAVTRFVLVGRATTLPQRTGADKTSLIVELPDDRAGSLLDLLEQFATRGVNLTLIQSRPIGDALGRYRFVIDAEGHVRDERVADALLGIRRFSPRVTFLGSYPRADGTPSTYARGTRTTSSSRRATGCAASSRPSQARATDASPPAGSGPDAPDPLR
;
A
#
# COMPACT_ATOMS: atom_id res chain seq x y z
N MET A 1 11.26 -20.78 -36.20
CA MET A 1 11.36 -21.11 -34.76
C MET A 1 10.32 -22.17 -34.45
N ARG A 2 10.74 -23.29 -33.87
CA ARG A 2 9.91 -24.41 -33.43
C ARG A 2 9.99 -24.64 -31.93
N THR A 3 11.04 -24.20 -31.25
CA THR A 3 11.16 -24.34 -29.80
C THR A 3 11.45 -22.99 -29.12
N VAL A 4 10.73 -22.72 -28.03
CA VAL A 4 10.86 -21.49 -27.24
C VAL A 4 11.23 -21.84 -25.80
N ALA A 5 12.37 -21.34 -25.34
CA ALA A 5 12.81 -21.46 -23.95
C ALA A 5 12.20 -20.36 -23.08
N ALA A 6 11.63 -20.74 -21.94
CA ALA A 6 11.07 -19.77 -21.00
C ALA A 6 10.86 -20.40 -19.62
N HIS A 7 10.86 -19.57 -18.58
CA HIS A 7 10.30 -20.01 -17.31
C HIS A 7 8.80 -20.33 -17.47
N PRO A 8 8.27 -21.43 -16.89
CA PRO A 8 6.88 -21.85 -17.11
C PRO A 8 5.83 -20.75 -16.86
N VAL A 9 6.04 -19.90 -15.85
CA VAL A 9 5.14 -18.77 -15.57
C VAL A 9 5.15 -17.75 -16.71
N ALA A 10 6.33 -17.38 -17.23
CA ALA A 10 6.44 -16.41 -18.31
C ALA A 10 5.88 -16.96 -19.63
N TYR A 11 6.13 -18.25 -19.89
CA TYR A 11 5.53 -18.97 -21.02
C TYR A 11 4.00 -18.90 -20.98
N GLY A 12 3.41 -19.23 -19.82
CA GLY A 12 1.95 -19.15 -19.61
C GLY A 12 1.39 -17.73 -19.81
N GLN A 13 2.17 -16.70 -19.51
CA GLN A 13 1.81 -15.30 -19.68
C GLN A 13 1.98 -14.76 -21.11
N CYS A 14 2.53 -15.54 -22.04
CA CYS A 14 2.73 -15.15 -23.44
C CYS A 14 2.03 -16.11 -24.42
N ARG A 15 1.18 -17.01 -23.91
CA ARG A 15 0.61 -18.12 -24.68
C ARG A 15 -0.19 -17.65 -25.88
N ARG A 16 -1.00 -16.58 -25.73
CA ARG A 16 -1.83 -16.11 -26.85
C ARG A 16 -0.98 -15.56 -27.99
N PHE A 17 0.11 -14.88 -27.67
CA PHE A 17 1.08 -14.44 -28.68
C PHE A 17 1.71 -15.65 -29.39
N LEU A 18 2.22 -16.61 -28.62
CA LEU A 18 2.93 -17.76 -29.19
C LEU A 18 2.02 -18.66 -30.04
N GLU A 19 0.78 -18.88 -29.63
CA GLU A 19 -0.20 -19.66 -30.40
C GLU A 19 -0.58 -18.98 -31.72
N ARG A 20 -0.61 -17.65 -31.75
CA ARG A 20 -0.94 -16.87 -32.95
C ARG A 20 0.23 -16.79 -33.93
N GLU A 21 1.42 -16.46 -33.44
CA GLU A 21 2.59 -16.21 -34.29
C GLU A 21 3.39 -17.48 -34.59
N LEU A 22 3.39 -18.46 -33.69
CA LEU A 22 4.17 -19.69 -33.78
C LEU A 22 3.30 -20.93 -33.45
N PRO A 23 2.23 -21.23 -34.20
CA PRO A 23 1.22 -22.23 -33.81
C PRO A 23 1.76 -23.64 -33.54
N THR A 24 2.93 -24.00 -34.06
CA THR A 24 3.57 -25.31 -33.87
C THR A 24 4.76 -25.27 -32.89
N HIS A 25 4.86 -24.24 -32.04
CA HIS A 25 5.96 -24.12 -31.10
C HIS A 25 5.90 -25.17 -29.97
N GLY A 26 7.06 -25.65 -29.55
CA GLY A 26 7.26 -26.39 -28.31
C GLY A 26 7.83 -25.50 -27.21
N HIS A 27 7.51 -25.83 -25.95
CA HIS A 27 8.08 -25.18 -24.77
C HIS A 27 9.31 -25.95 -24.29
N VAL A 28 10.43 -25.23 -24.10
CA VAL A 28 11.59 -25.72 -23.35
C VAL A 28 11.58 -25.05 -21.97
N PRO A 29 11.25 -25.77 -20.88
CA PRO A 29 11.26 -25.18 -19.54
C PRO A 29 12.66 -24.74 -19.12
N ALA A 30 12.77 -23.51 -18.64
CA ALA A 30 14.01 -22.96 -18.09
C ALA A 30 13.84 -22.58 -16.61
N SER A 31 14.95 -22.57 -15.86
CA SER A 31 14.97 -22.18 -14.45
C SER A 31 14.68 -20.69 -14.23
N SER A 32 14.98 -19.84 -15.21
CA SER A 32 14.62 -18.43 -15.24
C SER A 32 14.57 -17.92 -16.68
N ASN A 33 13.97 -16.75 -16.89
CA ASN A 33 13.94 -16.11 -18.21
C ASN A 33 15.32 -15.63 -18.67
N VAL A 34 16.20 -15.26 -17.73
CA VAL A 34 17.60 -14.92 -18.06
C VAL A 34 18.36 -16.18 -18.48
N ALA A 35 18.21 -17.29 -17.74
CA ALA A 35 18.82 -18.57 -18.11
C ALA A 35 18.31 -19.08 -19.46
N ALA A 36 17.03 -18.88 -19.77
CA ALA A 36 16.47 -19.21 -21.09
C ALA A 36 17.20 -18.46 -22.22
N ALA A 37 17.39 -17.15 -22.07
CA ALA A 37 18.11 -16.34 -23.04
C ALA A 37 19.58 -16.72 -23.18
N LEU A 38 20.28 -16.91 -22.06
CA LEU A 38 21.70 -17.30 -22.07
C LEU A 38 21.92 -18.67 -22.72
N SER A 39 20.98 -19.61 -22.56
CA SER A 39 21.08 -20.93 -23.19
C SER A 39 21.16 -20.89 -24.72
N LEU A 40 20.68 -19.81 -25.36
CA LEU A 40 20.78 -19.64 -26.81
C LEU A 40 22.21 -19.39 -27.29
N LEU A 41 23.08 -18.85 -26.42
CA LEU A 41 24.47 -18.54 -26.75
C LEU A 41 25.37 -19.78 -26.69
N ASP A 42 25.00 -20.77 -25.87
CA ASP A 42 25.80 -21.98 -25.61
C ASP A 42 25.43 -23.14 -26.55
N GLY A 43 24.84 -22.85 -27.72
CA GLY A 43 24.35 -23.89 -28.64
C GLY A 43 23.15 -24.66 -28.09
N GLY A 44 22.29 -23.98 -27.33
CA GLY A 44 21.14 -24.57 -26.65
C GLY A 44 20.10 -25.20 -27.56
N ILE A 45 19.19 -25.94 -26.93
CA ILE A 45 18.16 -26.76 -27.58
C ILE A 45 16.92 -25.96 -28.07
N ALA A 46 16.92 -24.64 -27.91
CA ALA A 46 15.80 -23.77 -28.25
C ALA A 46 16.16 -22.79 -29.37
N ASP A 47 15.20 -22.49 -30.26
CA ASP A 47 15.40 -21.51 -31.34
C ASP A 47 15.22 -20.06 -30.88
N ALA A 48 14.48 -19.84 -29.79
CA ALA A 48 14.19 -18.52 -29.23
C ALA A 48 13.95 -18.62 -27.72
N ALA A 49 13.96 -17.47 -27.03
CA ALA A 49 13.69 -17.39 -25.60
C ALA A 49 12.80 -16.20 -25.23
N ILE A 50 12.01 -16.35 -24.17
CA ILE A 50 11.25 -15.25 -23.55
C ILE A 50 12.10 -14.68 -22.43
N ALA A 51 12.43 -13.38 -22.54
CA ALA A 51 13.33 -12.71 -21.63
C ALA A 51 12.91 -11.26 -21.32
N PRO A 52 13.37 -10.68 -20.19
CA PRO A 52 13.25 -9.25 -19.94
C PRO A 52 13.96 -8.46 -21.05
N PRO A 53 13.42 -7.29 -21.46
CA PRO A 53 13.97 -6.52 -22.58
C PRO A 53 15.42 -6.05 -22.35
N GLN A 54 15.83 -5.87 -21.10
CA GLN A 54 17.19 -5.42 -20.74
C GLN A 54 18.28 -6.44 -21.09
N ILE A 55 17.94 -7.70 -21.38
CA ILE A 55 18.96 -8.72 -21.66
C ILE A 55 19.81 -8.38 -22.89
N THR A 56 19.22 -7.72 -23.89
CA THR A 56 19.91 -7.35 -25.13
C THR A 56 20.93 -6.23 -24.93
N GLU A 57 20.91 -5.55 -23.78
CA GLU A 57 21.91 -4.53 -23.42
C GLU A 57 23.23 -5.15 -22.93
N SER A 58 23.19 -6.40 -22.47
CA SER A 58 24.32 -7.07 -21.81
C SER A 58 24.79 -8.34 -22.51
N GLN A 59 24.02 -8.84 -23.48
CA GLN A 59 24.28 -10.09 -24.18
C GLN A 59 24.13 -9.90 -25.69
N PRO A 60 24.88 -10.64 -26.53
CA PRO A 60 24.79 -10.57 -27.98
C PRO A 60 23.53 -11.29 -28.50
N LEU A 61 22.37 -10.79 -28.12
CA LEU A 61 21.05 -11.31 -28.45
C LEU A 61 20.20 -10.24 -29.11
N GLU A 62 19.36 -10.64 -30.05
CA GLU A 62 18.42 -9.76 -30.74
C GLU A 62 16.98 -10.04 -30.30
N ALA A 63 16.19 -8.98 -30.09
CA ALA A 63 14.78 -9.09 -29.79
C ALA A 63 13.96 -9.24 -31.08
N VAL A 64 13.49 -10.46 -31.36
CA VAL A 64 12.65 -10.75 -32.54
C VAL A 64 11.20 -10.29 -32.40
N ALA A 65 10.72 -10.11 -31.17
CA ALA A 65 9.41 -9.56 -30.85
C ALA A 65 9.46 -8.88 -29.47
N ARG A 66 8.60 -7.87 -29.27
CA ARG A 66 8.49 -7.11 -28.02
C ARG A 66 7.03 -6.99 -27.60
N GLY A 67 6.78 -6.81 -26.31
CA GLY A 67 5.41 -6.64 -25.80
C GLY A 67 4.53 -7.88 -25.98
N ILE A 68 5.11 -9.08 -25.88
CA ILE A 68 4.44 -10.35 -26.18
C ILE A 68 3.59 -10.90 -25.01
N GLY A 69 3.54 -10.18 -23.88
CA GLY A 69 2.76 -10.59 -22.71
C GLY A 69 1.27 -10.41 -22.94
N ASP A 70 0.48 -11.38 -22.52
CA ASP A 70 -0.96 -11.43 -22.73
C ASP A 70 -1.73 -10.37 -21.91
N ASN A 71 -1.15 -9.91 -20.80
CA ASN A 71 -1.73 -8.86 -19.94
C ASN A 71 -0.86 -7.59 -19.97
N PRO A 72 -1.34 -6.49 -20.59
CA PRO A 72 -0.60 -5.22 -20.64
C PRO A 72 -0.47 -4.54 -19.27
N ASN A 73 -1.30 -4.92 -18.30
CA ASN A 73 -1.31 -4.37 -16.94
C ASN A 73 -0.52 -5.25 -15.94
N ALA A 74 0.25 -6.22 -16.43
CA ALA A 74 1.07 -7.05 -15.55
C ALA A 74 2.16 -6.21 -14.89
N VAL A 75 2.12 -6.11 -13.57
CA VAL A 75 3.10 -5.38 -12.76
C VAL A 75 3.65 -6.27 -11.65
N THR A 76 4.95 -6.15 -11.40
CA THR A 76 5.60 -6.86 -10.29
C THR A 76 5.86 -5.88 -9.16
N ARG A 77 5.29 -6.16 -7.99
CA ARG A 77 5.58 -5.40 -6.78
C ARG A 77 6.86 -5.93 -6.13
N PHE A 78 7.83 -5.04 -5.93
CA PHE A 78 9.02 -5.30 -5.13
C PHE A 78 8.97 -4.55 -3.80
N VAL A 79 9.64 -5.08 -2.78
CA VAL A 79 9.82 -4.43 -1.48
C VAL A 79 11.32 -4.46 -1.16
N LEU A 80 11.89 -3.31 -0.83
CA LEU A 80 13.26 -3.21 -0.35
C LEU A 80 13.28 -3.44 1.16
N VAL A 81 13.98 -4.48 1.60
CA VAL A 81 14.09 -4.85 3.02
C VAL A 81 15.48 -4.52 3.52
N GLY A 82 15.55 -3.78 4.62
CA GLY A 82 16.80 -3.42 5.29
C GLY A 82 16.72 -3.61 6.79
N ARG A 83 17.87 -3.55 7.47
CA ARG A 83 17.98 -3.62 8.94
C ARG A 83 17.80 -2.26 9.64
N ALA A 84 17.45 -1.21 8.88
CA ALA A 84 17.33 0.14 9.40
C ALA A 84 16.31 0.19 10.54
N THR A 85 16.70 0.76 11.68
CA THR A 85 15.86 0.90 12.87
C THR A 85 15.11 2.23 12.90
N THR A 86 15.48 3.18 12.05
CA THR A 86 14.80 4.47 11.95
C THR A 86 13.65 4.39 10.95
N LEU A 87 12.45 4.74 11.42
CA LEU A 87 11.28 4.86 10.56
C LEU A 87 11.35 6.16 9.74
N PRO A 88 11.00 6.11 8.43
CA PRO A 88 10.87 7.30 7.62
C PRO A 88 9.79 8.24 8.19
N GLN A 89 9.79 9.49 7.73
CA GLN A 89 8.71 10.43 8.04
C GLN A 89 7.43 10.01 7.30
N ARG A 90 6.28 10.25 7.92
CA ARG A 90 4.98 10.04 7.27
C ARG A 90 4.85 10.97 6.07
N THR A 91 4.39 10.44 4.95
CA THR A 91 4.13 11.16 3.71
C THR A 91 2.64 11.47 3.53
N GLY A 92 1.77 10.75 4.24
CA GLY A 92 0.31 10.79 4.04
C GLY A 92 -0.16 9.87 2.91
N ALA A 93 0.77 9.25 2.20
CA ALA A 93 0.55 8.21 1.19
C ALA A 93 1.45 7.01 1.55
N ASP A 94 1.24 6.44 2.73
CA ASP A 94 2.09 5.41 3.30
C ASP A 94 1.39 4.05 3.36
N LYS A 95 2.19 2.99 3.44
CA LYS A 95 1.76 1.64 3.79
C LYS A 95 2.46 1.17 5.05
N THR A 96 1.76 0.38 5.84
CA THR A 96 2.31 -0.31 7.00
C THR A 96 2.15 -1.81 6.84
N SER A 97 3.25 -2.54 6.89
CA SER A 97 3.26 -4.00 6.74
C SER A 97 3.45 -4.70 8.08
N LEU A 98 2.72 -5.80 8.28
CA LEU A 98 2.78 -6.60 9.48
C LEU A 98 2.56 -8.09 9.21
N ILE A 99 3.08 -8.93 10.10
CA ILE A 99 2.75 -10.35 10.19
C ILE A 99 2.04 -10.58 11.52
N VAL A 100 0.86 -11.17 11.47
CA VAL A 100 0.04 -11.44 12.66
C VAL A 100 -0.29 -12.92 12.73
N GLU A 101 0.00 -13.56 13.87
CA GLU A 101 -0.47 -14.92 14.15
C GLU A 101 -1.84 -14.87 14.81
N LEU A 102 -2.75 -15.77 14.43
CA LEU A 102 -4.02 -15.87 15.16
C LEU A 102 -3.78 -16.56 16.52
N PRO A 103 -4.53 -16.17 17.57
CA PRO A 103 -4.46 -16.82 18.87
C PRO A 103 -4.88 -18.29 18.82
N ASP A 104 -5.91 -18.58 18.02
CA ASP A 104 -6.53 -19.89 17.86
C ASP A 104 -7.07 -20.06 16.42
N ASP A 105 -7.32 -21.30 16.03
CA ASP A 105 -7.96 -21.67 14.76
C ASP A 105 -9.44 -21.97 15.01
N ARG A 106 -10.25 -20.91 15.10
CA ARG A 106 -11.72 -21.03 15.18
C ARG A 106 -12.38 -20.11 14.16
N ALA A 107 -13.64 -20.42 13.89
CA ALA A 107 -14.51 -19.53 13.14
C ALA A 107 -14.53 -18.13 13.79
N GLY A 108 -14.33 -17.10 12.97
CA GLY A 108 -14.33 -15.71 13.41
C GLY A 108 -12.97 -15.13 13.81
N SER A 109 -11.92 -15.92 14.07
CA SER A 109 -10.63 -15.35 14.54
C SER A 109 -10.00 -14.38 13.54
N LEU A 110 -10.18 -14.60 12.24
CA LEU A 110 -9.76 -13.65 11.22
C LEU A 110 -10.64 -12.38 11.21
N LEU A 111 -11.94 -12.52 11.46
CA LEU A 111 -12.85 -11.37 11.54
C LEU A 111 -12.45 -10.47 12.71
N ASP A 112 -12.22 -11.06 13.90
CA ASP A 112 -11.80 -10.33 15.10
C ASP A 112 -10.50 -9.54 14.88
N LEU A 113 -9.57 -10.10 14.09
CA LEU A 113 -8.36 -9.41 13.64
C LEU A 113 -8.68 -8.25 12.69
N LEU A 114 -9.52 -8.48 11.68
CA LEU A 114 -9.90 -7.47 10.68
C LEU A 114 -10.69 -6.30 11.30
N GLU A 115 -11.48 -6.56 12.33
CA GLU A 115 -12.21 -5.53 13.08
C GLU A 115 -11.28 -4.52 13.75
N GLN A 116 -10.05 -4.92 14.11
CA GLN A 116 -9.07 -3.98 14.66
C GLN A 116 -8.72 -2.87 13.68
N PHE A 117 -8.76 -3.14 12.37
CA PHE A 117 -8.56 -2.14 11.31
C PHE A 117 -9.86 -1.43 10.94
N ALA A 118 -10.93 -2.21 10.70
CA ALA A 118 -12.18 -1.71 10.14
C ALA A 118 -12.85 -0.68 11.05
N THR A 119 -12.89 -0.93 12.37
CA THR A 119 -13.49 0.00 13.36
C THR A 119 -12.77 1.35 13.42
N ARG A 120 -11.50 1.41 13.00
CA ARG A 120 -10.67 2.64 12.95
C ARG A 120 -10.66 3.28 11.57
N GLY A 121 -11.34 2.66 10.60
CA GLY A 121 -11.38 3.10 9.21
C GLY A 121 -10.02 2.99 8.51
N VAL A 122 -9.19 2.02 8.90
CA VAL A 122 -7.90 1.72 8.26
C VAL A 122 -8.13 0.70 7.16
N ASN A 123 -7.83 1.08 5.91
CA ASN A 123 -8.00 0.20 4.76
C ASN A 123 -6.84 -0.80 4.62
N LEU A 124 -7.10 -1.96 4.03
CA LEU A 124 -6.08 -2.99 3.76
C LEU A 124 -5.87 -3.14 2.26
N THR A 125 -4.60 -3.19 1.83
CA THR A 125 -4.22 -3.41 0.43
C THR A 125 -3.70 -4.82 0.15
N LEU A 126 -3.38 -5.58 1.20
CA LEU A 126 -2.97 -6.97 1.12
C LEU A 126 -3.43 -7.70 2.37
N ILE A 127 -3.98 -8.90 2.17
CA ILE A 127 -4.10 -9.90 3.22
C ILE A 127 -3.83 -11.28 2.63
N GLN A 128 -2.89 -12.02 3.23
CA GLN A 128 -2.53 -13.36 2.79
C GLN A 128 -2.29 -14.28 3.98
N SER A 129 -3.03 -15.38 4.02
CA SER A 129 -2.81 -16.46 4.99
C SER A 129 -1.60 -17.30 4.60
N ARG A 130 -0.78 -17.66 5.58
CA ARG A 130 0.31 -18.63 5.45
C ARG A 130 0.22 -19.62 6.61
N PRO A 131 0.25 -20.94 6.35
CA PRO A 131 0.33 -21.92 7.43
C PRO A 131 1.64 -21.74 8.19
N ILE A 132 1.59 -21.95 9.51
CA ILE A 132 2.76 -22.06 10.37
C ILE A 132 3.08 -23.56 10.43
N GLY A 133 4.29 -23.95 10.02
CA GLY A 133 4.67 -25.36 9.88
C GLY A 133 4.89 -26.10 11.20
N ASP A 134 4.56 -25.50 12.35
CA ASP A 134 4.77 -26.07 13.67
C ASP A 134 3.57 -26.89 14.17
N ALA A 135 2.34 -26.57 13.73
CA ALA A 135 1.14 -27.33 14.03
C ALA A 135 0.06 -27.15 12.96
N LEU A 136 -0.79 -28.18 12.78
CA LEU A 136 -1.98 -28.07 11.94
C LEU A 136 -2.95 -27.00 12.48
N GLY A 137 -3.58 -26.26 11.58
CA GLY A 137 -4.53 -25.18 11.92
C GLY A 137 -3.88 -23.86 12.33
N ARG A 138 -2.55 -23.79 12.52
CA ARG A 138 -1.91 -22.51 12.85
C ARG A 138 -1.63 -21.69 11.59
N TYR A 139 -2.10 -20.45 11.60
CA TYR A 139 -1.91 -19.51 10.51
C TYR A 139 -1.31 -18.18 10.97
N ARG A 140 -0.49 -17.61 10.10
CA ARG A 140 -0.07 -16.23 10.15
C ARG A 140 -0.56 -15.48 8.93
N PHE A 141 -0.88 -14.22 9.11
CA PHE A 141 -1.38 -13.34 8.06
C PHE A 141 -0.32 -12.28 7.77
N VAL A 142 0.06 -12.17 6.50
CA VAL A 142 0.83 -11.04 5.99
C VAL A 142 -0.17 -9.98 5.55
N ILE A 143 -0.07 -8.79 6.14
CA ILE A 143 -1.03 -7.71 5.95
C ILE A 143 -0.28 -6.44 5.55
N ASP A 144 -0.83 -5.71 4.56
CA ASP A 144 -0.44 -4.34 4.25
C ASP A 144 -1.64 -3.41 4.48
N ALA A 145 -1.51 -2.50 5.45
CA ALA A 145 -2.50 -1.48 5.77
C ALA A 145 -2.14 -0.13 5.14
N GLU A 146 -3.14 0.67 4.78
CA GLU A 146 -2.95 2.05 4.34
C GLU A 146 -2.72 2.97 5.55
N GLY A 147 -1.69 3.82 5.47
CA GLY A 147 -1.31 4.74 6.53
C GLY A 147 0.03 4.39 7.19
N HIS A 148 0.53 5.34 7.97
CA HIS A 148 1.80 5.24 8.67
C HIS A 148 1.58 4.85 10.13
N VAL A 149 2.52 4.15 10.77
CA VAL A 149 2.46 3.83 12.22
C VAL A 149 2.41 5.07 13.14
N ARG A 150 2.68 6.25 12.59
CA ARG A 150 2.61 7.54 13.31
C ARG A 150 1.23 8.22 13.15
N ASP A 151 0.34 7.62 12.37
CA ASP A 151 -1.04 8.05 12.26
C ASP A 151 -1.82 7.42 13.42
N GLU A 152 -2.55 8.22 14.18
CA GLU A 152 -3.20 7.78 15.43
C GLU A 152 -4.10 6.55 15.23
N ARG A 153 -4.85 6.51 14.13
CA ARG A 153 -5.74 5.40 13.78
C ARG A 153 -4.98 4.10 13.51
N VAL A 154 -3.83 4.19 12.84
CA VAL A 154 -2.99 3.02 12.55
C VAL A 154 -2.31 2.55 13.83
N ALA A 155 -1.77 3.47 14.63
CA ALA A 155 -1.18 3.16 15.92
C ALA A 155 -2.17 2.46 16.84
N ASP A 156 -3.40 2.97 16.96
CA ASP A 156 -4.45 2.37 17.78
C ASP A 156 -4.89 0.99 17.25
N ALA A 157 -4.94 0.80 15.92
CA ALA A 157 -5.21 -0.51 15.32
C ALA A 157 -4.13 -1.53 15.71
N LEU A 158 -2.86 -1.16 15.60
CA LEU A 158 -1.73 -2.02 15.96
C LEU A 158 -1.72 -2.35 17.46
N LEU A 159 -2.09 -1.42 18.34
CA LEU A 159 -2.27 -1.68 19.77
C LEU A 159 -3.41 -2.67 20.04
N GLY A 160 -4.53 -2.54 19.32
CA GLY A 160 -5.63 -3.52 19.36
C GLY A 160 -5.16 -4.93 18.97
N ILE A 161 -4.47 -5.03 17.84
CA ILE A 161 -3.91 -6.30 17.33
C ILE A 161 -2.92 -6.90 18.32
N ARG A 162 -2.05 -6.07 18.94
CA ARG A 162 -1.07 -6.55 19.91
C ARG A 162 -1.70 -7.13 21.18
N ARG A 163 -2.90 -6.68 21.56
CA ARG A 163 -3.67 -7.24 22.68
C ARG A 163 -4.38 -8.54 22.31
N PHE A 164 -4.85 -8.65 21.06
CA PHE A 164 -5.58 -9.80 20.55
C PHE A 164 -4.67 -10.97 20.15
N SER A 165 -3.54 -10.68 19.51
CA SER A 165 -2.69 -11.68 18.86
C SER A 165 -1.50 -12.11 19.74
N PRO A 166 -1.18 -13.41 19.79
CA PRO A 166 -0.02 -13.92 20.52
C PRO A 166 1.31 -13.41 19.95
N ARG A 167 1.36 -13.13 18.64
CA ARG A 167 2.58 -12.72 17.95
C ARG A 167 2.28 -11.78 16.80
N VAL A 168 2.86 -10.59 16.92
CA VAL A 168 2.79 -9.52 15.93
C VAL A 168 4.21 -9.12 15.57
N THR A 169 4.54 -9.18 14.29
CA THR A 169 5.81 -8.69 13.74
C THR A 169 5.52 -7.47 12.89
N PHE A 170 5.97 -6.30 13.33
CA PHE A 170 5.93 -5.09 12.52
C PHE A 170 7.08 -5.10 11.52
N LEU A 171 6.77 -4.94 10.22
CA LEU A 171 7.77 -4.98 9.14
C LEU A 171 8.19 -3.59 8.67
N GLY A 172 7.47 -2.54 9.09
CA GLY A 172 7.79 -1.15 8.75
C GLY A 172 6.59 -0.37 8.23
N SER A 173 6.74 0.96 8.25
CA SER A 173 5.90 1.90 7.51
C SER A 173 6.77 2.58 6.45
N TYR A 174 6.27 2.67 5.21
CA TYR A 174 7.02 3.18 4.08
C TYR A 174 6.11 3.85 3.04
N PRO A 175 6.63 4.77 2.22
CA PRO A 175 5.85 5.44 1.19
C PRO A 175 5.28 4.45 0.17
N ARG A 176 4.06 4.72 -0.31
CA ARG A 176 3.46 3.96 -1.39
C ARG A 176 4.16 4.25 -2.72
N ALA A 177 4.36 3.21 -3.51
CA ALA A 177 4.90 3.35 -4.87
C ALA A 177 3.98 4.17 -5.80
N ASP A 178 2.67 4.16 -5.57
CA ASP A 178 1.67 4.88 -6.37
C ASP A 178 1.43 6.33 -5.89
N GLY A 179 2.01 6.74 -4.76
CA GLY A 179 1.80 8.07 -4.16
C GLY A 179 0.34 8.39 -3.79
N THR A 180 -0.57 7.40 -3.78
CA THR A 180 -1.99 7.62 -3.52
C THR A 180 -2.21 7.91 -2.03
N PRO A 181 -2.82 9.05 -1.66
CA PRO A 181 -3.04 9.39 -0.26
C PRO A 181 -3.88 8.34 0.48
N SER A 182 -3.55 8.10 1.74
CA SER A 182 -4.33 7.21 2.59
C SER A 182 -5.73 7.78 2.81
N THR A 183 -6.75 6.98 2.50
CA THR A 183 -8.14 7.37 2.76
C THR A 183 -8.62 6.70 4.04
N TYR A 184 -9.28 7.49 4.87
CA TYR A 184 -9.80 7.04 6.16
C TYR A 184 -11.32 7.17 6.14
N ALA A 185 -12.05 6.09 6.45
CA ALA A 185 -13.51 6.11 6.45
C ALA A 185 -14.05 7.24 7.36
N ARG A 186 -15.08 7.94 6.88
CA ARG A 186 -15.70 9.09 7.56
C ARG A 186 -16.43 8.61 8.81
N GLY A 187 -15.92 8.98 9.99
CA GLY A 187 -16.51 8.66 11.30
C GLY A 187 -15.56 8.88 12.48
N THR A 188 -14.26 8.79 12.26
CA THR A 188 -13.22 8.86 13.31
C THR A 188 -12.27 10.03 13.10
N ARG A 189 -12.80 11.26 12.92
CA ARG A 189 -11.92 12.44 12.72
C ARG A 189 -11.12 12.72 14.00
N THR A 190 -9.82 12.44 13.99
CA THR A 190 -8.89 13.27 14.76
C THR A 190 -8.80 14.61 14.04
N THR A 191 -9.24 15.67 14.72
CA THR A 191 -9.03 17.05 14.30
C THR A 191 -7.55 17.41 14.44
N SER A 192 -6.81 17.41 13.33
CA SER A 192 -5.63 18.26 13.19
C SER A 192 -5.84 19.23 12.01
N SER A 193 -6.79 20.16 12.18
CA SER A 193 -6.84 21.34 11.32
C SER A 193 -5.92 22.41 11.93
N SER A 194 -4.77 22.63 11.32
CA SER A 194 -4.01 23.86 11.53
C SER A 194 -4.86 25.04 11.06
N ARG A 195 -5.40 25.80 12.01
CA ARG A 195 -6.01 27.10 11.74
C ARG A 195 -4.92 28.03 11.20
N ARG A 196 -4.96 28.33 9.89
CA ARG A 196 -4.54 29.66 9.42
C ARG A 196 -5.76 30.57 9.53
N ALA A 197 -5.71 31.49 10.49
CA ALA A 197 -6.64 32.60 10.55
C ALA A 197 -6.38 33.50 9.34
N THR A 198 -7.37 33.67 8.48
CA THR A 198 -7.42 34.77 7.52
C THR A 198 -8.87 35.24 7.46
N GLY A 199 -9.03 36.56 7.55
CA GLY A 199 -10.19 37.24 8.11
C GLY A 199 -11.54 36.92 7.47
N CYS A 200 -12.54 36.84 8.33
CA CYS A 200 -13.95 36.80 7.97
C CYS A 200 -14.41 38.25 7.73
N ALA A 201 -14.56 38.66 6.48
CA ALA A 201 -15.31 39.85 6.10
C ALA A 201 -16.68 39.40 5.58
N ALA A 202 -17.65 39.29 6.50
CA ALA A 202 -19.05 39.05 6.15
C ALA A 202 -19.71 40.40 5.83
N SER A 203 -20.15 40.55 4.58
CA SER A 203 -21.09 41.59 4.17
C SER A 203 -22.51 41.05 4.30
N SER A 204 -23.27 41.59 5.23
CA SER A 204 -24.72 41.37 5.33
C SER A 204 -25.43 42.73 5.30
N ARG A 205 -26.38 42.86 4.36
CA ARG A 205 -27.24 44.03 4.17
C ARG A 205 -28.24 44.17 5.34
N PRO A 206 -28.63 45.39 5.73
CA PRO A 206 -29.51 45.61 6.86
C PRO A 206 -30.99 45.46 6.49
N SER A 207 -31.77 44.78 7.34
CA SER A 207 -33.23 44.83 7.35
C SER A 207 -33.70 45.98 8.25
N GLN A 208 -34.68 46.73 7.78
CA GLN A 208 -35.21 47.95 8.39
C GLN A 208 -35.86 47.75 9.77
N ALA A 209 -35.81 48.84 10.53
CA ALA A 209 -36.25 49.01 11.91
C ALA A 209 -37.77 49.01 12.10
N ARG A 210 -38.20 48.59 13.29
CA ARG A 210 -39.33 49.21 14.02
C ARG A 210 -38.94 49.42 15.48
N ALA A 211 -39.28 50.61 15.96
CA ALA A 211 -38.90 51.20 17.23
C ALA A 211 -39.78 50.76 18.41
N THR A 212 -39.25 51.02 19.60
CA THR A 212 -39.82 51.32 20.95
C THR A 212 -39.00 50.55 21.98
N ASP A 213 -38.58 51.05 23.13
CA ASP A 213 -38.45 52.36 23.77
C ASP A 213 -37.66 52.08 25.08
N ALA A 214 -37.18 53.13 25.74
CA ALA A 214 -36.75 53.20 27.15
C ALA A 214 -35.32 52.74 27.56
N SER A 215 -34.40 53.71 27.52
CA SER A 215 -33.65 54.30 28.66
C SER A 215 -32.64 53.50 29.53
N PRO A 216 -31.61 54.17 30.10
CA PRO A 216 -30.24 53.63 30.24
C PRO A 216 -29.80 53.39 31.70
N PRO A 217 -28.56 52.91 31.92
CA PRO A 217 -27.84 53.27 33.14
C PRO A 217 -26.57 54.09 32.85
N ALA A 218 -26.34 55.03 33.74
CA ALA A 218 -25.20 55.93 33.83
C ALA A 218 -24.00 55.30 34.55
N GLY A 219 -22.83 55.91 34.32
CA GLY A 219 -21.73 55.98 35.28
C GLY A 219 -20.63 54.93 35.07
N SER A 220 -19.47 55.31 34.51
CA SER A 220 -18.32 55.90 35.22
C SER A 220 -17.78 54.93 36.28
N GLY A 221 -16.57 54.40 36.17
CA GLY A 221 -15.32 55.07 35.84
C GLY A 221 -14.16 54.25 36.42
N PRO A 222 -12.92 54.74 36.31
CA PRO A 222 -11.74 53.94 35.99
C PRO A 222 -10.81 53.72 37.19
N ASP A 223 -9.85 52.80 37.08
CA ASP A 223 -8.41 53.14 37.17
C ASP A 223 -7.48 51.92 37.02
N ALA A 224 -6.66 52.02 35.97
CA ALA A 224 -5.20 51.80 35.85
C ALA A 224 -4.35 51.38 37.10
N PRO A 225 -3.04 51.10 36.95
CA PRO A 225 -2.34 50.29 35.92
C PRO A 225 -1.14 49.44 36.47
N ASP A 226 -0.53 48.63 35.57
CA ASP A 226 0.92 48.33 35.40
C ASP A 226 1.78 47.63 36.53
N PRO A 227 3.02 47.14 36.25
CA PRO A 227 3.44 46.16 35.25
C PRO A 227 4.51 45.14 35.76
N LEU A 228 5.03 44.35 34.81
CA LEU A 228 6.34 43.65 34.79
C LEU A 228 6.55 42.37 35.63
N ARG A 229 6.64 41.24 34.92
CA ARG A 229 7.82 40.35 34.92
C ARG A 229 7.85 39.47 33.67
#